data_AF-A0A832HXH5-F1
#
_entry.id   AF-A0A832HXH5-F1
#
_cell.length_a   1.000
_cell.length_b   1.000
_cell.length_c   1.000
_cell.angle_alpha   90.00
_cell.angle_beta   90.00
_cell.angle_gamma   90.00
#
_symmetry.space_group_name_H-M   'P 1'
#
loop_
_entity.id
_entity.type
_entity.pdbx_description
1 polymer ?
#
loop_
_entity_poly.entity_id
_entity_poly.type
_entity_poly.pdbx_seq_one_letter_code
_entity_poly.pdbx_strand_id
1 'polypeptide(L)'
;MACPPCQPKQTLSYAFTCYTSMQNALKYFDAQILSEKNKHMKKTNANIDFPTETIQEGKAKILVPKLKAFTKQPSDYAPSKAPVFYNPVMELNRDIAVLALQAYQRIVDREISVCEPLTGCGIRGIRFATEVKGIKKVMINDISDKAAQLARINVQRNKLDERVTVKNKDANLLLAHYSAPHKRFDAIDIDPFGSPTPYIDSAIRALRNNGLLALTATDMAPLCGVHPKACIRKYGGKPLRTEYCHELAIRLLTGCLAMIAAKHDIGIHVIFSHSANHYIRVYATINYGAKKADESIGKMGYILHCFKCFHRKTAKELFRTDQHKCSECDSKMNFAGPLWLGKLADQQFCKTMKSEAKRKALKTGEKIVKILNLISEEADASPTYYVLDKICDRMALPVPSTEKIIKALKEKGFKTMATHFNPKGIRTDANASVLTSIVKEFFN
;
A
#
# COMPACT_ATOMS: atom_id res chain seq x y z
N MET A 1 -50.26 -31.62 49.07
CA MET A 1 -49.13 -31.19 49.94
C MET A 1 -48.86 -29.72 49.66
N ALA A 2 -49.17 -28.84 50.62
CA ALA A 2 -48.97 -27.40 50.47
C ALA A 2 -47.49 -27.04 50.71
N CYS A 3 -46.92 -26.23 49.83
CA CYS A 3 -45.57 -25.67 49.95
C CYS A 3 -45.65 -24.38 50.81
N PRO A 4 -44.73 -24.14 51.77
CA PRO A 4 -44.81 -22.98 52.65
C PRO A 4 -44.35 -21.69 51.94
N PRO A 5 -44.79 -20.50 52.38
CA PRO A 5 -44.40 -19.23 51.76
C PRO A 5 -42.97 -18.82 52.17
N CYS A 6 -42.10 -18.58 51.18
CA CYS A 6 -40.81 -17.91 51.39
C CYS A 6 -41.01 -16.45 51.81
N GLN A 7 -40.38 -16.05 52.91
CA GLN A 7 -40.45 -14.69 53.45
C GLN A 7 -39.76 -13.65 52.52
N PRO A 8 -40.33 -12.43 52.32
CA PRO A 8 -39.78 -11.43 51.38
C PRO A 8 -38.60 -10.60 51.92
N LYS A 9 -38.08 -10.88 53.12
CA LYS A 9 -37.16 -9.95 53.81
C LYS A 9 -35.67 -10.12 53.49
N GLN A 10 -35.25 -11.19 52.82
CA GLN A 10 -33.84 -11.41 52.49
C GLN A 10 -33.45 -10.94 51.08
N THR A 11 -34.38 -10.85 50.13
CA THR A 11 -34.08 -10.47 48.73
C THR A 11 -33.76 -8.98 48.54
N LEU A 12 -34.37 -8.08 49.32
CA LEU A 12 -34.10 -6.64 49.24
C LEU A 12 -32.72 -6.23 49.77
N SER A 13 -32.25 -6.89 50.84
CA SER A 13 -30.91 -6.64 51.40
C SER A 13 -29.80 -7.05 50.44
N TYR A 14 -29.92 -8.22 49.81
CA TYR A 14 -28.96 -8.67 48.79
C TYR A 14 -28.98 -7.79 47.53
N ALA A 15 -30.14 -7.37 47.06
CA ALA A 15 -30.25 -6.47 45.90
C ALA A 15 -29.60 -5.09 46.18
N PHE A 16 -29.80 -4.52 47.37
CA PHE A 16 -29.19 -3.25 47.77
C PHE A 16 -27.66 -3.35 47.90
N THR A 17 -27.18 -4.48 48.41
CA THR A 17 -25.74 -4.76 48.56
C THR A 17 -25.06 -4.95 47.19
N CYS A 18 -25.69 -5.67 46.25
CA CYS A 18 -25.22 -5.81 44.88
C CYS A 18 -25.22 -4.48 44.12
N TYR A 19 -26.27 -3.66 44.27
CA TYR A 19 -26.35 -2.35 43.60
C TYR A 19 -25.26 -1.39 44.10
N THR A 20 -25.02 -1.38 45.41
CA THR A 20 -23.97 -0.56 46.04
C THR A 20 -22.57 -1.03 45.64
N SER A 21 -22.36 -2.34 45.52
CA SER A 21 -21.11 -2.94 45.02
C SER A 21 -20.85 -2.57 43.56
N MET A 22 -21.86 -2.62 42.68
CA MET A 22 -21.73 -2.20 41.28
C MET A 22 -21.43 -0.71 41.13
N GLN A 23 -22.11 0.15 41.90
CA GLN A 23 -21.85 1.60 41.92
C GLN A 23 -20.43 1.92 42.39
N ASN A 24 -19.93 1.19 43.40
CA ASN A 24 -18.56 1.34 43.87
C ASN A 24 -17.54 0.82 42.86
N ALA A 25 -17.81 -0.29 42.16
CA ALA A 25 -16.97 -0.79 41.08
C ALA A 25 -16.91 0.19 39.90
N LEU A 26 -18.04 0.79 39.51
CA LEU A 26 -18.10 1.84 38.48
C LEU A 26 -17.30 3.08 38.87
N LYS A 27 -17.45 3.57 40.11
CA LYS A 27 -16.65 4.70 40.63
C LYS A 27 -15.16 4.38 40.68
N TYR A 28 -14.80 3.13 41.02
CA TYR A 28 -13.40 2.69 41.03
C TYR A 28 -12.80 2.61 39.62
N PHE A 29 -13.57 2.13 38.65
CA PHE A 29 -13.20 2.13 37.22
C PHE A 29 -13.07 3.55 36.67
N ASP A 30 -14.02 4.44 36.97
CA ASP A 30 -13.95 5.84 36.55
C ASP A 30 -12.76 6.56 37.19
N ALA A 31 -12.46 6.30 38.47
CA ALA A 31 -11.28 6.81 39.15
C ALA A 31 -9.98 6.25 38.57
N GLN A 32 -9.93 4.97 38.16
CA GLN A 32 -8.80 4.40 37.44
C GLN A 32 -8.62 5.03 36.05
N ILE A 33 -9.69 5.25 35.30
CA ILE A 33 -9.64 5.91 33.98
C ILE A 33 -9.21 7.37 34.11
N LEU A 34 -9.68 8.09 35.13
CA LEU A 34 -9.24 9.46 35.45
C LEU A 34 -7.79 9.49 35.94
N SER A 35 -7.36 8.53 36.73
CA SER A 35 -5.97 8.34 37.18
C SER A 35 -5.04 8.04 36.00
N GLU A 36 -5.45 7.18 35.07
CA GLU A 36 -4.70 6.88 33.84
C GLU A 36 -4.65 8.09 32.89
N LYS A 37 -5.78 8.80 32.70
CA LYS A 37 -5.81 10.07 31.94
C LYS A 37 -4.91 11.13 32.58
N ASN A 38 -4.92 11.27 33.90
CA ASN A 38 -4.06 12.21 34.62
C ASN A 38 -2.58 11.79 34.62
N LYS A 39 -2.26 10.49 34.66
CA LYS A 39 -0.91 9.97 34.42
C LYS A 39 -0.44 10.21 32.98
N HIS A 40 -1.33 10.12 31.99
CA HIS A 40 -1.03 10.47 30.60
C HIS A 40 -0.90 11.98 30.38
N MET A 41 -1.65 12.82 31.09
CA MET A 41 -1.56 14.28 31.01
C MET A 41 -0.35 14.86 31.76
N LYS A 42 0.15 14.23 32.83
CA LYS A 42 1.26 14.75 33.65
C LYS A 42 2.68 14.31 33.23
N LYS A 43 2.87 13.63 32.09
CA LYS A 43 4.20 13.32 31.54
C LYS A 43 4.27 13.54 30.03
N THR A 44 4.34 14.79 29.60
CA THR A 44 4.79 15.17 28.24
C THR A 44 6.10 15.95 28.27
N ASN A 45 6.90 15.84 29.34
CA ASN A 45 8.36 16.04 29.25
C ASN A 45 8.99 14.72 28.77
N ALA A 46 8.65 14.30 27.55
CA ALA A 46 9.33 13.20 26.90
C ALA A 46 10.74 13.69 26.51
N ASN A 47 11.73 13.29 27.30
CA ASN A 47 13.12 13.64 27.07
C ASN A 47 13.62 12.82 25.87
N ILE A 48 13.56 13.40 24.66
CA ILE A 48 14.12 12.76 23.46
C ILE A 48 15.64 12.69 23.67
N ASP A 49 16.16 11.48 23.85
CA ASP A 49 17.56 11.20 24.18
C ASP A 49 18.50 11.19 22.96
N PHE A 50 18.05 11.73 21.83
CA PHE A 50 18.81 11.74 20.58
C PHE A 50 18.68 13.08 19.81
N PRO A 51 19.68 13.45 19.00
CA PRO A 51 19.63 14.68 18.21
C PRO A 51 18.44 14.70 17.25
N THR A 52 17.64 15.75 17.33
CA THR A 52 16.50 15.99 16.44
C THR A 52 16.64 17.31 15.69
N GLU A 53 15.92 17.41 14.59
CA GLU A 53 15.73 18.65 13.85
C GLU A 53 14.26 18.83 13.50
N THR A 54 13.83 20.09 13.36
CA THR A 54 12.48 20.40 12.90
C THR A 54 12.48 20.55 11.39
N ILE A 55 11.58 19.85 10.73
CA ILE A 55 11.34 19.98 9.29
C ILE A 55 9.88 20.33 9.03
N GLN A 56 9.60 20.72 7.79
CA GLN A 56 8.26 20.88 7.27
C GLN A 56 8.10 20.02 6.02
N GLU A 57 7.07 19.18 6.01
CA GLU A 57 6.66 18.41 4.84
C GLU A 57 5.15 18.59 4.62
N GLY A 58 4.78 19.11 3.45
CA GLY A 58 3.42 19.58 3.21
C GLY A 58 3.00 20.60 4.27
N LYS A 59 1.87 20.35 4.95
CA LYS A 59 1.38 21.20 6.05
C LYS A 59 1.89 20.78 7.42
N ALA A 60 2.56 19.64 7.52
CA ALA A 60 3.02 19.10 8.80
C ALA A 60 4.39 19.67 9.18
N LYS A 61 4.49 20.23 10.39
CA LYS A 61 5.75 20.66 11.00
C LYS A 61 6.13 19.68 12.09
N ILE A 62 7.21 18.91 11.89
CA ILE A 62 7.55 17.76 12.74
C ILE A 62 9.00 17.79 13.20
N LEU A 63 9.26 17.19 14.35
CA LEU A 63 10.58 16.75 14.80
C LEU A 63 10.90 15.39 14.18
N VAL A 64 12.10 15.29 13.62
CA VAL A 64 12.68 14.05 13.10
C VAL A 64 14.09 13.88 13.67
N PRO A 65 14.64 12.66 13.71
CA PRO A 65 16.06 12.49 14.06
C PRO A 65 16.94 13.23 13.06
N LYS A 66 17.97 13.90 13.55
CA LYS A 66 18.95 14.59 12.72
C LYS A 66 19.83 13.56 12.01
N LEU A 67 19.47 13.18 10.78
CA LEU A 67 20.05 12.02 10.08
C LEU A 67 21.58 12.09 9.98
N LYS A 68 22.15 13.29 9.81
CA LYS A 68 23.60 13.51 9.78
C LYS A 68 24.33 13.00 11.03
N ALA A 69 23.66 12.96 12.19
CA ALA A 69 24.23 12.44 13.43
C ALA A 69 24.34 10.90 13.47
N PHE A 70 23.72 10.20 12.51
CA PHE A 70 23.67 8.73 12.45
C PHE A 70 24.39 8.15 11.23
N THR A 71 25.03 9.00 10.42
CA THR A 71 25.90 8.60 9.31
C THR A 71 27.33 8.44 9.83
N LYS A 72 27.84 7.21 9.93
CA LYS A 72 29.24 6.95 10.35
C LYS A 72 30.17 6.80 9.14
N GLN A 73 29.65 6.27 8.03
CA GLN A 73 30.36 6.13 6.75
C GLN A 73 29.51 6.65 5.59
N PRO A 74 30.13 7.07 4.46
CA PRO A 74 29.39 7.55 3.29
C PRO A 74 28.40 6.53 2.69
N SER A 75 28.63 5.24 2.89
CA SER A 75 27.76 4.14 2.45
C SER A 75 26.56 3.88 3.37
N ASP A 76 26.48 4.58 4.51
CA ASP A 76 25.44 4.33 5.49
C ASP A 76 24.08 4.86 5.04
N TYR A 77 23.09 3.96 5.05
CA TYR A 77 21.69 4.36 4.93
C TYR A 77 21.17 4.92 6.26
N ALA A 78 21.51 6.18 6.54
CA ALA A 78 21.22 6.87 7.79
C ALA A 78 19.78 6.73 8.32
N PRO A 79 18.71 6.76 7.48
CA PRO A 79 17.34 6.54 7.95
C PRO A 79 17.15 5.24 8.73
N SER A 80 17.81 4.15 8.33
CA SER A 80 17.70 2.84 9.01
C SER A 80 18.50 2.75 10.32
N LYS A 81 19.45 3.67 10.54
CA LYS A 81 20.30 3.71 11.72
C LYS A 81 19.78 4.65 12.81
N ALA A 82 18.87 5.56 12.45
CA ALA A 82 18.28 6.49 13.40
C ALA A 82 17.35 5.77 14.40
N PRO A 83 17.25 6.23 15.67
CA PRO A 83 16.39 5.62 16.68
C PRO A 83 14.89 5.62 16.34
N VAL A 84 14.48 6.54 15.46
CA VAL A 84 13.13 6.62 14.90
C VAL A 84 13.25 6.76 13.39
N PHE A 85 12.42 6.06 12.63
CA PHE A 85 12.53 6.16 11.18
C PHE A 85 11.94 7.45 10.63
N TYR A 86 12.70 8.11 9.77
CA TYR A 86 12.24 9.12 8.85
C TYR A 86 13.09 9.09 7.58
N ASN A 87 12.44 9.00 6.42
CA ASN A 87 13.10 9.09 5.13
C ASN A 87 12.53 10.26 4.31
N PRO A 88 13.32 11.32 4.02
CA PRO A 88 12.87 12.44 3.20
C PRO A 88 12.59 12.05 1.74
N VAL A 89 13.23 10.99 1.22
CA VAL A 89 12.98 10.49 -0.15
C VAL A 89 11.55 9.95 -0.32
N MET A 90 10.88 9.60 0.78
CA MET A 90 9.50 9.13 0.79
C MET A 90 8.45 10.25 0.77
N GLU A 91 8.85 11.53 0.63
CA GLU A 91 7.91 12.67 0.49
C GLU A 91 6.93 12.45 -0.67
N LEU A 92 7.41 12.01 -1.84
CA LEU A 92 6.56 11.67 -2.99
C LEU A 92 5.54 10.55 -2.68
N ASN A 93 5.95 9.54 -1.90
CA ASN A 93 5.05 8.47 -1.49
C ASN A 93 3.91 9.02 -0.62
N ARG A 94 4.24 9.88 0.34
CA ARG A 94 3.28 10.51 1.25
C ARG A 94 2.36 11.50 0.53
N ASP A 95 2.88 12.27 -0.42
CA ASP A 95 2.07 13.15 -1.28
C ASP A 95 1.03 12.36 -2.07
N ILE A 96 1.43 11.27 -2.73
CA ILE A 96 0.52 10.39 -3.47
C ILE A 96 -0.52 9.76 -2.52
N ALA A 97 -0.12 9.36 -1.32
CA ALA A 97 -1.04 8.79 -0.32
C ALA A 97 -2.09 9.80 0.15
N VAL A 98 -1.71 11.06 0.40
CA VAL A 98 -2.63 12.15 0.72
C VAL A 98 -3.65 12.34 -0.41
N LEU A 99 -3.20 12.31 -1.66
CA LEU A 99 -4.07 12.46 -2.82
C LEU A 99 -5.01 11.26 -3.02
N ALA A 100 -4.50 10.04 -2.85
CA ALA A 100 -5.30 8.82 -2.97
C ALA A 100 -6.38 8.79 -1.88
N LEU A 101 -6.01 9.10 -0.64
CA LEU A 101 -6.96 9.16 0.48
C LEU A 101 -7.99 10.28 0.30
N GLN A 102 -7.59 11.43 -0.22
CA GLN A 102 -8.52 12.51 -0.55
C GLN A 102 -9.49 12.11 -1.68
N ALA A 103 -9.00 11.46 -2.74
CA ALA A 103 -9.83 10.98 -3.84
C ALA A 103 -10.83 9.92 -3.36
N TYR A 104 -10.37 8.97 -2.55
CA TYR A 104 -11.24 7.99 -1.88
C TYR A 104 -12.30 8.67 -1.01
N GLN A 105 -11.92 9.67 -0.19
CA GLN A 105 -12.86 10.42 0.64
C GLN A 105 -13.95 11.10 -0.19
N ARG A 106 -13.61 11.64 -1.37
CA ARG A 106 -14.59 12.23 -2.31
C ARG A 106 -15.57 11.21 -2.88
N ILE A 107 -15.10 9.98 -3.13
CA ILE A 107 -15.94 8.91 -3.69
C ILE A 107 -16.91 8.37 -2.65
N VAL A 108 -16.46 8.18 -1.40
CA VAL A 108 -17.36 7.71 -0.32
C VAL A 108 -18.25 8.80 0.26
N ASP A 109 -17.91 10.07 -0.01
CA ASP A 109 -18.65 11.28 0.33
C ASP A 109 -19.19 11.34 1.77
N ARG A 110 -18.32 11.01 2.72
CA ARG A 110 -18.61 11.14 4.14
C ARG A 110 -17.33 11.31 4.94
N GLU A 111 -17.48 11.49 6.24
CA GLU A 111 -16.35 11.42 7.15
C GLU A 111 -15.74 10.02 7.21
N ILE A 112 -14.41 9.96 7.29
CA ILE A 112 -13.63 8.71 7.32
C ILE A 112 -12.70 8.62 8.53
N SER A 113 -12.50 7.40 9.02
CA SER A 113 -11.48 7.04 10.01
C SER A 113 -10.33 6.26 9.38
N VAL A 114 -9.10 6.64 9.69
CA VAL A 114 -7.90 6.13 9.02
C VAL A 114 -6.94 5.53 10.03
N CYS A 115 -6.27 4.44 9.68
CA CYS A 115 -5.22 3.84 10.50
C CYS A 115 -3.88 3.75 9.75
N GLU A 116 -2.80 4.17 10.42
CA GLU A 116 -1.42 3.92 10.02
C GLU A 116 -0.73 3.10 11.13
N PRO A 117 -0.65 1.76 10.99
CA PRO A 117 -0.15 0.90 12.06
C PRO A 117 1.37 0.98 12.30
N LEU A 118 2.14 1.52 11.35
CA LEU A 118 3.60 1.62 11.36
C LEU A 118 4.03 3.06 11.03
N THR A 119 3.95 3.96 12.01
CA THR A 119 3.96 5.42 11.76
C THR A 119 5.34 6.08 11.84
N GLY A 120 6.34 5.42 12.43
CA GLY A 120 7.65 6.02 12.68
C GLY A 120 7.50 7.33 13.47
N CYS A 121 7.92 8.46 12.89
CA CYS A 121 7.78 9.77 13.53
C CYS A 121 6.36 10.38 13.48
N GLY A 122 5.37 9.72 12.89
CA GLY A 122 3.98 10.22 12.81
C GLY A 122 3.64 10.99 11.53
N ILE A 123 4.62 11.20 10.63
CA ILE A 123 4.49 12.18 9.53
C ILE A 123 3.27 11.92 8.65
N ARG A 124 3.03 10.68 8.22
CA ARG A 124 1.97 10.37 7.26
C ARG A 124 0.59 10.54 7.87
N GLY A 125 0.32 10.00 9.06
CA GLY A 125 -0.95 10.23 9.75
C GLY A 125 -1.21 11.69 10.11
N ILE A 126 -0.18 12.47 10.47
CA ILE A 126 -0.30 13.92 10.68
C ILE A 126 -0.67 14.62 9.37
N ARG A 127 -0.01 14.28 8.26
CA ARG A 127 -0.34 14.80 6.94
C ARG A 127 -1.76 14.42 6.50
N PHE A 128 -2.21 13.20 6.78
CA PHE A 128 -3.61 12.84 6.56
C PHE A 128 -4.56 13.76 7.32
N ALA A 129 -4.38 13.93 8.63
CA ALA A 129 -5.25 14.77 9.45
C ALA A 129 -5.26 16.26 9.03
N THR A 130 -4.13 16.77 8.51
CA THR A 130 -3.98 18.20 8.14
C THR A 130 -4.35 18.49 6.69
N GLU A 131 -4.15 17.54 5.78
CA GLU A 131 -4.24 17.78 4.35
C GLU A 131 -5.46 17.12 3.70
N VAL A 132 -6.07 16.10 4.32
CA VAL A 132 -7.25 15.42 3.78
C VAL A 132 -8.52 15.95 4.44
N LYS A 133 -9.43 16.48 3.62
CA LYS A 133 -10.76 16.92 4.06
C LYS A 133 -11.63 15.70 4.39
N GLY A 134 -12.52 15.83 5.38
CA GLY A 134 -13.44 14.76 5.77
C GLY A 134 -12.80 13.64 6.61
N ILE A 135 -11.60 13.83 7.16
CA ILE A 135 -11.08 12.90 8.18
C ILE A 135 -11.69 13.22 9.54
N LYS A 136 -12.42 12.26 10.12
CA LYS A 136 -12.92 12.33 11.49
C LYS A 136 -11.82 12.03 12.50
N LYS A 137 -11.10 10.93 12.29
CA LYS A 137 -10.06 10.44 13.21
C LYS A 137 -8.95 9.71 12.48
N VAL A 138 -7.72 9.92 12.94
CA VAL A 138 -6.55 9.14 12.53
C VAL A 138 -6.02 8.35 13.73
N MET A 139 -5.81 7.05 13.55
CA MET A 139 -5.14 6.17 14.50
C MET A 139 -3.73 5.89 13.98
N ILE A 140 -2.70 6.40 14.64
CA ILE A 140 -1.32 6.08 14.32
C ILE A 140 -0.70 5.21 15.40
N ASN A 141 0.21 4.33 15.01
CA ASN A 141 0.85 3.40 15.93
C ASN A 141 2.28 3.10 15.53
N ASP A 142 3.12 2.77 16.51
CA ASP A 142 4.41 2.16 16.28
C ASP A 142 4.73 1.17 17.41
N ILE A 143 5.49 0.12 17.12
CA ILE A 143 5.95 -0.82 18.16
C ILE A 143 7.09 -0.22 18.99
N SER A 144 7.90 0.67 18.39
CA SER A 144 8.97 1.37 19.10
C SER A 144 8.38 2.44 20.02
N ASP A 145 8.69 2.34 21.31
CA ASP A 145 8.29 3.34 22.31
C ASP A 145 8.86 4.73 21.95
N LYS A 146 10.12 4.81 21.51
CA LYS A 146 10.74 6.07 21.04
C LYS A 146 9.99 6.67 19.85
N ALA A 147 9.58 5.85 18.89
CA ALA A 147 8.81 6.30 17.73
C ALA A 147 7.43 6.81 18.14
N ALA A 148 6.71 6.06 18.98
CA ALA A 148 5.41 6.47 19.48
C ALA A 148 5.48 7.75 20.33
N GLN A 149 6.52 7.93 21.15
CA GLN A 149 6.75 9.17 21.88
C GLN A 149 7.00 10.36 20.95
N LEU A 150 7.90 10.21 19.96
CA LEU A 150 8.15 11.26 18.96
C LEU A 150 6.88 11.61 18.18
N ALA A 151 6.08 10.61 17.80
CA ALA A 151 4.81 10.80 17.11
C ALA A 151 3.81 11.58 17.98
N ARG A 152 3.71 11.33 19.30
CA ARG A 152 2.86 12.11 20.21
C ARG A 152 3.29 13.58 20.27
N ILE A 153 4.59 13.84 20.38
CA ILE A 153 5.13 15.21 20.36
C ILE A 153 4.78 15.89 19.04
N ASN A 154 4.92 15.19 17.91
CA ASN A 154 4.60 15.73 16.60
C ASN A 154 3.10 16.01 16.41
N VAL A 155 2.22 15.15 16.94
CA VAL A 155 0.77 15.40 16.97
C VAL A 155 0.45 16.68 17.74
N GLN A 156 1.03 16.85 18.93
CA GLN A 156 0.86 18.06 19.76
C GLN A 156 1.37 19.33 19.09
N ARG A 157 2.55 19.26 18.46
CA ARG A 157 3.14 20.40 17.73
C ARG A 157 2.28 20.87 16.56
N ASN A 158 1.45 19.99 15.99
CA ASN A 158 0.50 20.33 14.93
C ASN A 158 -0.91 20.61 15.47
N LYS A 159 -1.12 20.59 16.80
CA LYS A 159 -2.41 20.82 17.48
C LYS A 159 -3.49 19.83 17.04
N LEU A 160 -3.15 18.54 16.98
CA LEU A 160 -4.00 17.49 16.45
C LEU A 160 -4.47 16.47 17.50
N ASP A 161 -4.29 16.74 18.79
CA ASP A 161 -4.59 15.81 19.89
C ASP A 161 -6.02 15.25 19.88
N GLU A 162 -6.99 16.06 19.42
CA GLU A 162 -8.39 15.64 19.35
C GLU A 162 -8.70 14.73 18.14
N ARG A 163 -7.91 14.84 17.07
CA ARG A 163 -8.14 14.14 15.79
C ARG A 163 -7.20 12.97 15.55
N VAL A 164 -6.03 12.96 16.17
CA VAL A 164 -5.01 11.93 15.98
C VAL A 164 -4.72 11.22 17.30
N THR A 165 -4.97 9.91 17.35
CA THR A 165 -4.63 9.06 18.49
C THR A 165 -3.36 8.28 18.20
N VAL A 166 -2.38 8.37 19.09
CA VAL A 166 -1.14 7.59 19.01
C VAL A 166 -1.20 6.38 19.94
N LYS A 167 -0.89 5.20 19.42
CA LYS A 167 -0.72 3.95 20.19
C LYS A 167 0.72 3.46 20.10
N ASN A 168 1.12 2.67 21.10
CA ASN A 168 2.40 1.96 21.10
C ASN A 168 2.10 0.47 21.31
N LYS A 169 1.89 -0.25 20.21
CA LYS A 169 1.53 -1.66 20.18
C LYS A 169 2.17 -2.31 18.96
N ASP A 170 2.26 -3.63 18.96
CA ASP A 170 2.42 -4.37 17.72
C ASP A 170 1.26 -4.03 16.75
N ALA A 171 1.58 -3.95 15.45
CA ALA A 171 0.63 -3.53 14.43
C ALA A 171 -0.51 -4.55 14.25
N ASN A 172 -0.22 -5.86 14.28
CA ASN A 172 -1.24 -6.89 14.18
C ASN A 172 -2.14 -6.90 15.43
N LEU A 173 -1.54 -6.73 16.60
CA LEU A 173 -2.29 -6.58 17.85
C LEU A 173 -3.23 -5.37 17.77
N LEU A 174 -2.76 -4.20 17.35
CA LEU A 174 -3.60 -3.01 17.17
C LEU A 174 -4.77 -3.31 16.24
N LEU A 175 -4.49 -3.80 15.03
CA LEU A 175 -5.50 -4.03 13.99
C LEU A 175 -6.55 -5.05 14.46
N ALA A 176 -6.15 -6.09 15.19
CA ALA A 176 -7.08 -7.08 15.74
C ALA A 176 -8.15 -6.45 16.66
N HIS A 177 -7.82 -5.41 17.44
CA HIS A 177 -8.78 -4.70 18.29
C HIS A 177 -9.91 -4.00 17.50
N TYR A 178 -9.70 -3.75 16.21
CA TYR A 178 -10.64 -3.06 15.33
C TYR A 178 -11.33 -4.01 14.33
N SER A 179 -11.16 -5.33 14.49
CA SER A 179 -11.78 -6.33 13.61
C SER A 179 -13.29 -6.51 13.81
N ALA A 180 -13.81 -6.11 14.98
CA ALA A 180 -15.22 -6.22 15.30
C ALA A 180 -16.10 -5.26 14.44
N PRO A 181 -17.35 -5.66 14.12
CA PRO A 181 -18.32 -4.78 13.47
C PRO A 181 -18.41 -3.39 14.16
N HIS A 182 -18.66 -2.34 13.37
CA HIS A 182 -18.76 -0.94 13.80
C HIS A 182 -17.50 -0.29 14.38
N LYS A 183 -16.40 -1.03 14.60
CA LYS A 183 -15.10 -0.47 15.02
C LYS A 183 -14.12 -0.25 13.86
N ARG A 184 -14.35 -0.92 12.73
CA ARG A 184 -13.45 -0.98 11.56
C ARG A 184 -13.13 0.38 10.95
N PHE A 185 -11.94 0.50 10.38
CA PHE A 185 -11.46 1.69 9.69
C PHE A 185 -12.05 1.82 8.29
N ASP A 186 -12.07 3.05 7.78
CA ASP A 186 -12.39 3.37 6.40
C ASP A 186 -11.18 3.23 5.48
N ALA A 187 -10.00 3.52 5.99
CA ALA A 187 -8.76 3.35 5.26
C ALA A 187 -7.63 2.88 6.18
N ILE A 188 -6.76 2.00 5.68
CA ILE A 188 -5.56 1.53 6.39
C ILE A 188 -4.36 1.66 5.46
N ASP A 189 -3.27 2.24 5.97
CA ASP A 189 -2.00 2.40 5.25
C ASP A 189 -0.91 1.55 5.91
N ILE A 190 -0.50 0.48 5.22
CA ILE A 190 0.56 -0.44 5.64
C ILE A 190 1.84 -0.07 4.89
N ASP A 191 2.76 0.60 5.58
CA ASP A 191 4.05 1.08 5.04
C ASP A 191 5.24 0.60 5.89
N PRO A 192 5.55 -0.71 5.88
CA PRO A 192 6.62 -1.26 6.69
C PRO A 192 7.98 -1.19 5.98
N PHE A 193 9.00 -1.54 6.74
CA PHE A 193 10.27 -1.96 6.16
C PHE A 193 10.17 -3.34 5.52
N GLY A 194 10.56 -3.44 4.25
CA GLY A 194 10.50 -4.66 3.48
C GLY A 194 9.08 -5.00 3.02
N SER A 195 8.54 -6.10 3.53
CA SER A 195 7.31 -6.72 3.02
C SER A 195 6.09 -6.36 3.86
N PRO A 196 4.93 -6.03 3.23
CA PRO A 196 3.68 -5.79 3.93
C PRO A 196 2.89 -7.05 4.29
N THR A 197 3.24 -8.21 3.72
CA THR A 197 2.46 -9.45 3.88
C THR A 197 2.13 -9.82 5.33
N PRO A 198 3.03 -9.67 6.33
CA PRO A 198 2.73 -10.02 7.72
C PRO A 198 1.54 -9.26 8.35
N TYR A 199 1.11 -8.15 7.75
CA TYR A 199 0.05 -7.28 8.29
C TYR A 199 -1.25 -7.31 7.47
N ILE A 200 -1.23 -7.90 6.26
CA ILE A 200 -2.36 -7.84 5.32
C ILE A 200 -3.61 -8.48 5.91
N ASP A 201 -3.49 -9.65 6.53
CA ASP A 201 -4.63 -10.37 7.12
C ASP A 201 -5.36 -9.53 8.18
N SER A 202 -4.61 -9.01 9.16
CA SER A 202 -5.18 -8.16 10.21
C SER A 202 -5.76 -6.87 9.65
N ALA A 203 -5.14 -6.28 8.62
CA ALA A 203 -5.63 -5.07 7.99
C ALA A 203 -6.98 -5.30 7.29
N ILE A 204 -7.13 -6.41 6.56
CA ILE A 204 -8.39 -6.78 5.89
C ILE A 204 -9.52 -6.93 6.92
N ARG A 205 -9.26 -7.64 8.03
CA ARG A 205 -10.26 -7.83 9.10
C ARG A 205 -10.64 -6.52 9.79
N ALA A 206 -9.71 -5.56 9.87
CA ALA A 206 -9.90 -4.26 10.48
C ALA A 206 -10.50 -3.19 9.53
N LEU A 207 -10.65 -3.49 8.24
CA LEU A 207 -11.27 -2.61 7.25
C LEU A 207 -12.75 -2.92 7.11
N ARG A 208 -13.58 -1.88 7.01
CA ARG A 208 -15.01 -2.04 6.71
C ARG A 208 -15.24 -2.34 5.22
N ASN A 209 -16.46 -2.74 4.88
CA ASN A 209 -16.86 -2.91 3.48
C ASN A 209 -16.66 -1.60 2.69
N ASN A 210 -16.16 -1.70 1.45
CA ASN A 210 -15.70 -0.58 0.61
C ASN A 210 -14.49 0.18 1.17
N GLY A 211 -13.84 -0.33 2.21
CA GLY A 211 -12.67 0.30 2.84
C GLY A 211 -11.44 0.28 1.92
N LEU A 212 -10.58 1.29 2.07
CA LEU A 212 -9.35 1.46 1.30
C LEU A 212 -8.15 0.82 2.03
N LEU A 213 -7.44 -0.10 1.37
CA LEU A 213 -6.15 -0.60 1.80
C LEU A 213 -5.04 -0.03 0.92
N ALA A 214 -4.06 0.62 1.54
CA ALA A 214 -2.80 1.00 0.88
C ALA A 214 -1.68 0.10 1.40
N LEU A 215 -0.92 -0.52 0.48
CA LEU A 215 0.19 -1.41 0.78
C LEU A 215 1.47 -0.89 0.12
N THR A 216 2.54 -0.78 0.88
CA THR A 216 3.89 -0.50 0.35
C THR A 216 4.77 -1.72 0.52
N ALA A 217 5.52 -2.07 -0.52
CA ALA A 217 6.61 -3.02 -0.43
C ALA A 217 7.92 -2.35 -0.87
N THR A 218 8.94 -2.49 -0.03
CA THR A 218 10.30 -1.99 -0.27
C THR A 218 11.30 -3.13 -0.50
N ASP A 219 10.91 -4.40 -0.28
CA ASP A 219 11.75 -5.58 -0.57
C ASP A 219 11.70 -5.99 -2.06
N MET A 220 12.18 -5.09 -2.91
CA MET A 220 12.21 -5.28 -4.37
C MET A 220 13.10 -6.44 -4.82
N ALA A 221 14.14 -6.80 -4.07
CA ALA A 221 15.04 -7.90 -4.46
C ALA A 221 14.31 -9.26 -4.59
N PRO A 222 13.51 -9.72 -3.61
CA PRO A 222 12.58 -10.83 -3.79
C PRO A 222 11.62 -10.64 -4.97
N LEU A 223 10.87 -9.54 -5.00
CA LEU A 223 9.79 -9.29 -5.97
C LEU A 223 10.28 -9.22 -7.43
N CYS A 224 11.49 -8.71 -7.65
CA CYS A 224 12.13 -8.61 -8.97
C CYS A 224 12.96 -9.84 -9.36
N GLY A 225 12.87 -10.93 -8.58
CA GLY A 225 13.47 -12.21 -8.94
C GLY A 225 14.95 -12.38 -8.62
N VAL A 226 15.55 -11.49 -7.81
CA VAL A 226 16.91 -11.70 -7.27
C VAL A 226 16.89 -12.85 -6.24
N HIS A 227 15.84 -12.92 -5.41
CA HIS A 227 15.64 -13.98 -4.41
C HIS A 227 14.29 -14.68 -4.61
N PRO A 228 14.15 -15.53 -5.64
CA PRO A 228 12.85 -16.11 -6.02
C PRO A 228 12.23 -16.99 -4.92
N LYS A 229 13.04 -17.77 -4.18
CA LYS A 229 12.56 -18.56 -3.05
C LYS A 229 11.96 -17.68 -1.94
N ALA A 230 12.54 -16.51 -1.69
CA ALA A 230 12.01 -15.56 -0.70
C ALA A 230 10.70 -14.94 -1.19
N CYS A 231 10.59 -14.63 -2.48
CA CYS A 231 9.35 -14.12 -3.06
C CYS A 231 8.20 -15.12 -2.93
N ILE A 232 8.44 -16.41 -3.26
CA ILE A 232 7.44 -17.47 -3.12
C ILE A 232 6.97 -17.58 -1.66
N ARG A 233 7.89 -17.60 -0.69
CA ARG A 233 7.53 -17.68 0.74
C ARG A 233 6.71 -16.49 1.23
N LYS A 234 7.03 -15.27 0.77
CA LYS A 234 6.40 -14.04 1.26
C LYS A 234 5.13 -13.65 0.50
N TYR A 235 5.03 -13.98 -0.78
CA TYR A 235 3.98 -13.48 -1.68
C TYR A 235 3.17 -14.60 -2.34
N GLY A 236 3.58 -15.86 -2.23
CA GLY A 236 2.88 -17.01 -2.81
C GLY A 236 3.03 -17.17 -4.32
N GLY A 237 3.77 -16.29 -4.99
CA GLY A 237 4.01 -16.33 -6.44
C GLY A 237 5.49 -16.36 -6.80
N LYS A 238 5.82 -17.04 -7.91
CA LYS A 238 7.15 -17.06 -8.49
C LYS A 238 7.41 -15.76 -9.27
N PRO A 239 8.50 -15.03 -9.00
CA PRO A 239 8.90 -13.86 -9.78
C PRO A 239 9.71 -14.28 -11.02
N LEU A 240 9.91 -13.34 -11.93
CA LEU A 240 10.91 -13.43 -13.00
C LEU A 240 11.80 -12.19 -13.00
N ARG A 241 13.07 -12.38 -13.34
CA ARG A 241 14.03 -11.30 -13.54
C ARG A 241 13.92 -10.79 -14.98
N THR A 242 12.97 -9.91 -15.22
CA THR A 242 12.67 -9.32 -16.53
C THR A 242 12.79 -7.80 -16.49
N GLU A 243 12.78 -7.18 -17.68
CA GLU A 243 12.75 -5.72 -17.87
C GLU A 243 11.47 -5.06 -17.29
N TYR A 244 10.42 -5.85 -17.10
CA TYR A 244 9.14 -5.46 -16.48
C TYR A 244 8.95 -6.02 -15.06
N CYS A 245 10.05 -6.35 -14.37
CA CYS A 245 10.00 -6.90 -13.01
C CYS A 245 9.28 -5.99 -11.99
N HIS A 246 9.30 -4.67 -12.17
CA HIS A 246 8.55 -3.75 -11.30
C HIS A 246 7.03 -3.90 -11.45
N GLU A 247 6.53 -4.21 -12.65
CA GLU A 247 5.12 -4.55 -12.84
C GLU A 247 4.81 -5.93 -12.25
N LEU A 248 5.70 -6.91 -12.44
CA LEU A 248 5.55 -8.23 -11.80
C LEU A 248 5.47 -8.09 -10.28
N ALA A 249 6.28 -7.21 -9.69
CA ALA A 249 6.27 -6.93 -8.25
C ALA A 249 4.88 -6.46 -7.78
N ILE A 250 4.27 -5.49 -8.48
CA ILE A 250 2.92 -5.00 -8.17
C ILE A 250 1.88 -6.12 -8.33
N ARG A 251 1.97 -6.91 -9.40
CA ARG A 251 1.03 -8.02 -9.65
C ARG A 251 1.16 -9.15 -8.64
N LEU A 252 2.37 -9.44 -8.16
CA LEU A 252 2.65 -10.43 -7.11
C LEU A 252 2.10 -9.96 -5.76
N LEU A 253 2.35 -8.70 -5.37
CA LEU A 253 1.80 -8.12 -4.15
C LEU A 253 0.26 -8.09 -4.19
N THR A 254 -0.32 -7.69 -5.32
CA THR A 254 -1.78 -7.66 -5.52
C THR A 254 -2.36 -9.07 -5.49
N GLY A 255 -1.69 -10.04 -6.09
CA GLY A 255 -2.11 -11.44 -6.06
C GLY A 255 -2.08 -12.02 -4.65
N CYS A 256 -1.05 -11.71 -3.87
CA CYS A 256 -0.96 -12.04 -2.45
C CYS A 256 -2.14 -11.45 -1.67
N LEU A 257 -2.44 -10.16 -1.88
CA LEU A 257 -3.59 -9.49 -1.27
C LEU A 257 -4.91 -10.18 -1.64
N ALA A 258 -5.13 -10.48 -2.92
CA ALA A 258 -6.36 -11.13 -3.39
C ALA A 258 -6.59 -12.49 -2.71
N MET A 259 -5.54 -13.31 -2.61
CA MET A 259 -5.64 -14.64 -1.98
C MET A 259 -5.83 -14.57 -0.46
N ILE A 260 -5.26 -13.58 0.23
CA ILE A 260 -5.49 -13.39 1.66
C ILE A 260 -6.92 -12.90 1.90
N ALA A 261 -7.40 -11.94 1.10
CA ALA A 261 -8.77 -11.41 1.21
C ALA A 261 -9.82 -12.50 0.94
N ALA A 262 -9.59 -13.35 -0.06
CA ALA A 262 -10.53 -14.40 -0.41
C ALA A 262 -10.78 -15.42 0.72
N LYS A 263 -9.81 -15.66 1.61
CA LYS A 263 -9.99 -16.53 2.80
C LYS A 263 -11.04 -16.00 3.79
N HIS A 264 -11.41 -14.73 3.67
CA HIS A 264 -12.42 -14.06 4.50
C HIS A 264 -13.69 -13.73 3.71
N ASP A 265 -13.90 -14.35 2.53
CA ASP A 265 -14.98 -14.02 1.60
C ASP A 265 -14.97 -12.54 1.19
N ILE A 266 -13.78 -11.99 0.94
CA ILE A 266 -13.59 -10.59 0.54
C ILE A 266 -12.95 -10.52 -0.84
N GLY A 267 -13.58 -9.77 -1.74
CA GLY A 267 -13.01 -9.36 -3.01
C GLY A 267 -12.20 -8.08 -2.93
N ILE A 268 -11.31 -7.87 -3.90
CA ILE A 268 -10.52 -6.66 -4.02
C ILE A 268 -10.75 -5.96 -5.36
N HIS A 269 -10.65 -4.64 -5.34
CA HIS A 269 -10.64 -3.81 -6.53
C HIS A 269 -9.47 -2.83 -6.46
N VAL A 270 -8.45 -3.05 -7.30
CA VAL A 270 -7.28 -2.16 -7.39
C VAL A 270 -7.69 -0.85 -8.06
N ILE A 271 -7.62 0.24 -7.33
CA ILE A 271 -7.99 1.58 -7.80
C ILE A 271 -6.78 2.39 -8.27
N PHE A 272 -5.59 2.09 -7.75
CA PHE A 272 -4.35 2.75 -8.12
C PHE A 272 -3.16 1.91 -7.69
N SER A 273 -2.08 1.96 -8.45
CA SER A 273 -0.80 1.40 -8.04
C SER A 273 0.34 2.10 -8.77
N HIS A 274 1.51 2.13 -8.16
CA HIS A 274 2.68 2.73 -8.79
C HIS A 274 3.98 2.12 -8.31
N SER A 275 4.99 2.16 -9.18
CA SER A 275 6.38 1.91 -8.85
C SER A 275 7.14 3.24 -8.86
N ALA A 276 7.91 3.52 -7.81
CA ALA A 276 8.77 4.70 -7.77
C ALA A 276 10.04 4.43 -6.95
N ASN A 277 11.19 4.79 -7.52
CA ASN A 277 12.51 4.57 -6.90
C ASN A 277 12.71 3.08 -6.53
N HIS A 278 12.73 2.76 -5.23
CA HIS A 278 12.99 1.42 -4.69
C HIS A 278 11.77 0.82 -3.96
N TYR A 279 10.56 1.28 -4.27
CA TYR A 279 9.34 0.74 -3.69
C TYR A 279 8.23 0.60 -4.72
N ILE A 280 7.29 -0.29 -4.43
CA ILE A 280 6.01 -0.38 -5.10
C ILE A 280 4.88 -0.11 -4.13
N ARG A 281 3.74 0.35 -4.65
CA ARG A 281 2.57 0.67 -3.86
C ARG A 281 1.29 0.25 -4.55
N VAL A 282 0.36 -0.33 -3.78
CA VAL A 282 -0.95 -0.80 -4.24
C VAL A 282 -2.02 -0.16 -3.37
N TYR A 283 -3.05 0.40 -4.00
CA TYR A 283 -4.24 0.90 -3.37
C TYR A 283 -5.43 0.09 -3.89
N ALA A 284 -6.12 -0.59 -3.00
CA ALA A 284 -7.27 -1.41 -3.32
C ALA A 284 -8.43 -1.12 -2.38
N THR A 285 -9.65 -1.12 -2.90
CA THR A 285 -10.86 -1.20 -2.07
C THR A 285 -11.22 -2.66 -1.85
N ILE A 286 -11.84 -2.95 -0.71
CA ILE A 286 -12.32 -4.29 -0.38
C ILE A 286 -13.85 -4.37 -0.44
N ASN A 287 -14.40 -5.49 -0.90
CA ASN A 287 -15.84 -5.72 -0.95
C ASN A 287 -16.18 -7.08 -0.33
N TYR A 288 -17.11 -7.10 0.62
CA TYR A 288 -17.52 -8.33 1.30
C TYR A 288 -18.44 -9.19 0.41
N GLY A 289 -18.31 -10.51 0.55
CA GLY A 289 -19.14 -11.52 -0.08
C GLY A 289 -18.32 -12.53 -0.89
N ALA A 290 -18.65 -13.82 -0.75
CA ALA A 290 -17.96 -14.93 -1.44
C ALA A 290 -17.89 -14.72 -2.96
N LYS A 291 -18.99 -14.27 -3.59
CA LYS A 291 -19.00 -13.93 -5.02
C LYS A 291 -17.94 -12.87 -5.39
N LYS A 292 -17.67 -11.90 -4.52
CA LYS A 292 -16.61 -10.89 -4.73
C LYS A 292 -15.21 -11.47 -4.58
N ALA A 293 -15.04 -12.42 -3.65
CA ALA A 293 -13.82 -13.20 -3.55
C ALA A 293 -13.58 -14.02 -4.82
N ASP A 294 -14.59 -14.72 -5.33
CA ASP A 294 -14.51 -15.51 -6.56
C ASP A 294 -14.16 -14.65 -7.79
N GLU A 295 -14.81 -13.48 -7.93
CA GLU A 295 -14.49 -12.48 -8.96
C GLU A 295 -13.01 -12.03 -8.90
N SER A 296 -12.42 -11.99 -7.71
CA SER A 296 -11.02 -11.61 -7.50
C SER A 296 -10.08 -12.77 -7.82
N ILE A 297 -10.41 -13.99 -7.39
CA ILE A 297 -9.67 -15.21 -7.74
C ILE A 297 -9.66 -15.42 -9.25
N GLY A 298 -10.77 -15.16 -9.95
CA GLY A 298 -10.86 -15.26 -11.42
C GLY A 298 -9.98 -14.28 -12.21
N LYS A 299 -9.34 -13.32 -11.52
CA LYS A 299 -8.33 -12.38 -12.07
C LYS A 299 -6.90 -12.80 -11.73
N MET A 300 -6.70 -13.92 -11.05
CA MET A 300 -5.38 -14.52 -10.83
C MET A 300 -4.92 -15.28 -12.08
N GLY A 301 -3.61 -15.45 -12.20
CA GLY A 301 -3.02 -16.30 -13.24
C GLY A 301 -1.51 -16.12 -13.33
N TYR A 302 -0.97 -16.34 -14.53
CA TYR A 302 0.46 -16.42 -14.81
C TYR A 302 0.83 -15.55 -16.01
N ILE A 303 2.07 -15.07 -16.01
CA ILE A 303 2.71 -14.45 -17.18
C ILE A 303 3.79 -15.41 -17.65
N LEU A 304 3.68 -15.86 -18.90
CA LEU A 304 4.65 -16.68 -19.59
C LEU A 304 5.62 -15.78 -20.37
N HIS A 305 6.91 -16.09 -20.36
CA HIS A 305 7.96 -15.29 -21.00
C HIS A 305 9.04 -16.14 -21.65
N CYS A 306 9.34 -15.86 -22.92
CA CYS A 306 10.48 -16.40 -23.64
C CYS A 306 11.69 -15.48 -23.49
N PHE A 307 12.74 -15.93 -22.80
CA PHE A 307 13.98 -15.14 -22.70
C PHE A 307 14.75 -15.04 -24.03
N LYS A 308 14.50 -15.93 -24.99
CA LYS A 308 15.16 -15.91 -26.30
C LYS A 308 14.59 -14.87 -27.26
N CYS A 309 13.27 -14.72 -27.36
CA CYS A 309 12.64 -13.75 -28.28
C CYS A 309 11.81 -12.65 -27.60
N PHE A 310 11.73 -12.62 -26.26
CA PHE A 310 10.85 -11.72 -25.47
C PHE A 310 9.34 -11.87 -25.72
N HIS A 311 8.91 -12.87 -26.50
CA HIS A 311 7.49 -13.22 -26.59
C HIS A 311 6.92 -13.53 -25.20
N ARG A 312 5.69 -13.10 -24.98
CA ARG A 312 5.01 -13.23 -23.70
C ARG A 312 3.51 -13.33 -23.89
N LYS A 313 2.87 -14.05 -22.97
CA LYS A 313 1.41 -14.21 -22.93
C LYS A 313 0.94 -14.42 -21.50
N THR A 314 -0.34 -14.16 -21.26
CA THR A 314 -0.97 -14.45 -19.97
C THR A 314 -1.70 -15.80 -20.02
N ALA A 315 -1.83 -16.47 -18.88
CA ALA A 315 -2.55 -17.72 -18.74
C ALA A 315 -3.31 -17.75 -17.39
N LYS A 316 -4.56 -18.21 -17.37
CA LYS A 316 -5.37 -18.30 -16.14
C LYS A 316 -5.32 -19.68 -15.47
N GLU A 317 -5.12 -20.73 -16.25
CA GLU A 317 -5.16 -22.11 -15.76
C GLU A 317 -3.79 -22.59 -15.29
N LEU A 318 -3.80 -23.57 -14.38
CA LEU A 318 -2.60 -24.26 -13.93
C LEU A 318 -1.99 -25.04 -15.11
N PHE A 319 -0.74 -24.70 -15.44
CA PHE A 319 0.15 -25.28 -16.44
C PHE A 319 -0.30 -26.62 -17.08
N ARG A 320 -0.81 -26.55 -18.31
CA ARG A 320 -0.68 -27.66 -19.25
C ARG A 320 0.76 -27.71 -19.77
N THR A 321 1.32 -28.91 -19.93
CA THR A 321 2.72 -29.15 -20.35
C THR A 321 3.04 -28.63 -21.76
N ASP A 322 2.03 -28.47 -22.61
CA ASP A 322 2.11 -27.88 -23.95
C ASP A 322 2.45 -26.36 -23.94
N GLN A 323 2.25 -25.66 -22.82
CA GLN A 323 2.50 -24.21 -22.70
C GLN A 323 3.96 -23.84 -22.44
N HIS A 324 4.88 -24.82 -22.42
CA HIS A 324 6.30 -24.60 -22.16
C HIS A 324 7.13 -24.25 -23.40
N LYS A 325 6.56 -24.29 -24.61
CA LYS A 325 7.23 -23.86 -25.84
C LYS A 325 6.73 -22.49 -26.29
N CYS A 326 7.65 -21.65 -26.75
CA CYS A 326 7.35 -20.34 -27.32
C CYS A 326 6.76 -20.50 -28.71
N SER A 327 5.59 -19.91 -28.97
CA SER A 327 4.93 -19.96 -30.28
C SER A 327 5.66 -19.21 -31.40
N GLU A 328 6.68 -18.40 -31.07
CA GLU A 328 7.43 -17.59 -32.05
C GLU A 328 8.81 -18.17 -32.37
N CYS A 329 9.38 -19.02 -31.51
CA CYS A 329 10.76 -19.50 -31.68
C CYS A 329 11.06 -20.87 -31.07
N ASP A 330 10.03 -21.62 -30.70
CA ASP A 330 10.05 -22.97 -30.10
C ASP A 330 10.88 -23.15 -28.83
N SER A 331 11.43 -22.07 -28.31
CA SER A 331 12.31 -22.08 -27.15
C SER A 331 11.50 -22.19 -25.86
N LYS A 332 12.15 -22.63 -24.78
CA LYS A 332 11.49 -22.82 -23.49
C LYS A 332 10.92 -21.50 -22.94
N MET A 333 9.65 -21.52 -22.57
CA MET A 333 8.96 -20.46 -21.85
C MET A 333 9.19 -20.63 -20.34
N ASN A 334 9.53 -19.54 -19.67
CA ASN A 334 9.48 -19.41 -18.22
C ASN A 334 8.18 -18.74 -17.78
N PHE A 335 7.90 -18.72 -16.49
CA PHE A 335 6.66 -18.16 -15.96
C PHE A 335 6.85 -17.38 -14.65
N ALA A 336 6.03 -16.35 -14.47
CA ALA A 336 5.78 -15.67 -13.21
C ALA A 336 4.34 -15.95 -12.74
N GLY A 337 4.14 -16.15 -11.45
CA GLY A 337 2.82 -16.32 -10.82
C GLY A 337 2.72 -17.46 -9.80
N PRO A 338 1.54 -17.71 -9.22
CA PRO A 338 0.30 -16.98 -9.49
C PRO A 338 0.41 -15.51 -9.09
N LEU A 339 -0.17 -14.63 -9.89
CA LEU A 339 -0.15 -13.17 -9.72
C LEU A 339 -1.43 -12.55 -10.27
N TRP A 340 -1.66 -11.28 -9.99
CA TRP A 340 -2.82 -10.54 -10.48
C TRP A 340 -2.71 -10.20 -11.96
N LEU A 341 -3.67 -10.65 -12.76
CA LEU A 341 -3.81 -10.31 -14.18
C LEU A 341 -4.78 -9.16 -14.44
N GLY A 342 -5.58 -8.77 -13.45
CA GLY A 342 -6.52 -7.66 -13.57
C GLY A 342 -5.85 -6.28 -13.76
N LYS A 343 -6.70 -5.25 -13.86
CA LYS A 343 -6.27 -3.84 -13.93
C LYS A 343 -5.45 -3.45 -12.69
N LEU A 344 -4.52 -2.52 -12.89
CA LEU A 344 -3.62 -2.01 -11.86
C LEU A 344 -3.94 -0.56 -11.45
N ALA A 345 -4.90 0.07 -12.13
CA ALA A 345 -5.40 1.40 -11.83
C ALA A 345 -6.82 1.57 -12.38
N ASP A 346 -7.56 2.49 -11.79
CA ASP A 346 -8.85 2.97 -12.29
C ASP A 346 -8.69 4.39 -12.86
N GLN A 347 -9.15 4.59 -14.10
CA GLN A 347 -8.98 5.88 -14.80
C GLN A 347 -9.71 7.02 -14.09
N GLN A 348 -10.90 6.75 -13.56
CA GLN A 348 -11.70 7.78 -12.91
C GLN A 348 -11.08 8.20 -11.57
N PHE A 349 -10.50 7.24 -10.84
CA PHE A 349 -9.71 7.49 -9.65
C PHE A 349 -8.47 8.34 -9.97
N CYS A 350 -7.73 8.02 -11.03
CA CYS A 350 -6.58 8.82 -11.48
C CYS A 350 -6.98 10.26 -11.84
N LYS A 351 -8.11 10.45 -12.55
CA LYS A 351 -8.65 11.79 -12.87
C LYS A 351 -8.99 12.59 -11.60
N THR A 352 -9.55 11.92 -10.60
CA THR A 352 -9.89 12.52 -9.30
C THR A 352 -8.62 12.93 -8.55
N MET A 353 -7.62 12.04 -8.46
CA MET A 353 -6.31 12.35 -7.87
C MET A 353 -5.62 13.51 -8.59
N LYS A 354 -5.68 13.58 -9.92
CA LYS A 354 -5.09 14.66 -10.72
C LYS A 354 -5.76 16.00 -10.42
N SER A 355 -7.07 16.00 -10.24
CA SER A 355 -7.83 17.21 -9.86
C SER A 355 -7.44 17.68 -8.46
N GLU A 356 -7.28 16.77 -7.51
CA GLU A 356 -6.79 17.10 -6.16
C GLU A 356 -5.33 17.56 -6.15
N ALA A 357 -4.48 16.99 -7.00
CA ALA A 357 -3.07 17.39 -7.14
C ALA A 357 -2.93 18.83 -7.65
N LYS A 358 -3.83 19.27 -8.52
CA LYS A 358 -3.88 20.67 -8.98
C LYS A 358 -4.37 21.64 -7.90
N ARG A 359 -5.27 21.18 -7.02
CA ARG A 359 -5.84 21.98 -5.91
C ARG A 359 -4.90 22.11 -4.72
N LYS A 360 -4.11 21.07 -4.45
CA LYS A 360 -3.13 21.05 -3.35
C LYS A 360 -1.78 21.48 -3.93
N ALA A 361 -1.26 22.64 -3.52
CA ALA A 361 0.06 23.13 -3.92
C ALA A 361 1.19 22.28 -3.29
N LEU A 362 1.33 21.03 -3.75
CA LEU A 362 2.33 20.07 -3.29
C LEU A 362 3.65 20.33 -4.00
N LYS A 363 4.76 20.25 -3.24
CA LYS A 363 6.11 20.40 -3.77
C LYS A 363 6.42 19.42 -4.90
N THR A 364 5.88 18.19 -4.85
CA THR A 364 6.06 17.18 -5.91
C THR A 364 4.91 17.15 -6.93
N GLY A 365 4.04 18.17 -6.94
CA GLY A 365 2.80 18.21 -7.71
C GLY A 365 2.97 17.95 -9.21
N GLU A 366 3.92 18.61 -9.87
CA GLU A 366 4.17 18.40 -11.31
C GLU A 366 4.59 16.97 -11.63
N LYS A 367 5.49 16.40 -10.81
CA LYS A 367 5.95 15.02 -10.97
C LYS A 367 4.79 14.04 -10.77
N ILE A 368 3.94 14.29 -9.78
CA ILE A 368 2.74 13.48 -9.54
C ILE A 368 1.78 13.56 -10.72
N VAL A 369 1.51 14.76 -11.25
CA VAL A 369 0.61 14.92 -12.41
C VAL A 369 1.13 14.15 -13.62
N LYS A 370 2.45 14.17 -13.88
CA LYS A 370 3.07 13.37 -14.94
C LYS A 370 2.86 11.87 -14.71
N ILE A 371 3.11 11.38 -13.50
CA ILE A 371 2.89 9.97 -13.12
C ILE A 371 1.41 9.59 -13.26
N LEU A 372 0.48 10.42 -12.80
CA LEU A 372 -0.96 10.17 -12.89
C LEU A 372 -1.46 10.14 -14.33
N ASN A 373 -0.91 10.96 -15.23
CA ASN A 373 -1.23 10.89 -16.65
C ASN A 373 -0.82 9.55 -17.25
N LEU A 374 0.44 9.14 -17.01
CA LEU A 374 0.94 7.84 -17.49
C LEU A 374 0.07 6.70 -16.96
N ILE A 375 -0.18 6.64 -15.65
CA ILE A 375 -0.98 5.56 -15.05
C ILE A 375 -2.43 5.57 -15.56
N SER A 376 -3.01 6.75 -15.78
CA SER A 376 -4.36 6.86 -16.35
C SER A 376 -4.43 6.29 -17.77
N GLU A 377 -3.41 6.51 -18.59
CA GLU A 377 -3.33 5.94 -19.95
C GLU A 377 -3.10 4.43 -19.92
N GLU A 378 -2.31 3.95 -18.95
CA GLU A 378 -2.01 2.53 -18.76
C GLU A 378 -3.16 1.69 -18.21
N ALA A 379 -4.20 2.30 -17.63
CA ALA A 379 -5.22 1.59 -16.85
C ALA A 379 -5.92 0.45 -17.62
N ASP A 380 -6.05 0.61 -18.94
CA ASP A 380 -6.64 -0.39 -19.85
C ASP A 380 -5.59 -1.07 -20.75
N ALA A 381 -4.31 -0.95 -20.44
CA ALA A 381 -3.24 -1.57 -21.19
C ALA A 381 -3.09 -3.06 -20.83
N SER A 382 -2.62 -3.84 -21.80
CA SER A 382 -2.27 -5.24 -21.57
C SER A 382 -1.14 -5.36 -20.52
N PRO A 383 -1.11 -6.47 -19.77
CA PRO A 383 -0.01 -6.74 -18.85
C PRO A 383 1.35 -6.70 -19.53
N THR A 384 2.37 -6.28 -18.78
CA THR A 384 3.78 -6.12 -19.17
C THR A 384 4.04 -4.97 -20.14
N TYR A 385 5.32 -4.67 -20.34
CA TYR A 385 5.80 -3.68 -21.30
C TYR A 385 7.14 -4.15 -21.88
N TYR A 386 7.52 -3.61 -23.04
CA TYR A 386 8.85 -3.82 -23.61
C TYR A 386 9.77 -2.68 -23.21
N VAL A 387 11.07 -2.94 -23.07
CA VAL A 387 12.09 -1.89 -22.94
C VAL A 387 12.93 -1.91 -24.20
N LEU A 388 12.94 -0.78 -24.91
CA LEU A 388 13.53 -0.69 -26.24
C LEU A 388 15.02 -1.05 -26.24
N ASP A 389 15.77 -0.59 -25.22
CA ASP A 389 17.19 -0.94 -25.03
C ASP A 389 17.41 -2.45 -25.08
N LYS A 390 16.56 -3.25 -24.41
CA LYS A 390 16.71 -4.71 -24.37
C LYS A 390 16.47 -5.38 -25.71
N ILE A 391 15.56 -4.82 -26.51
CA ILE A 391 15.27 -5.31 -27.84
C ILE A 391 16.43 -5.00 -28.78
N CYS A 392 16.92 -3.76 -28.75
CA CYS A 392 18.07 -3.31 -29.54
C CYS A 392 19.37 -4.04 -29.17
N ASP A 393 19.66 -4.22 -27.87
CA ASP A 393 20.82 -4.97 -27.36
C ASP A 393 20.89 -6.37 -27.98
N ARG A 394 19.75 -7.08 -28.06
CA ARG A 394 19.69 -8.42 -28.66
C ARG A 394 20.02 -8.41 -30.16
N MET A 395 19.62 -7.36 -30.87
CA MET A 395 19.83 -7.24 -32.31
C MET A 395 21.17 -6.61 -32.66
N ALA A 396 21.95 -6.19 -31.66
CA ALA A 396 23.15 -5.37 -31.85
C ALA A 396 22.88 -4.09 -32.68
N LEU A 397 21.72 -3.46 -32.45
CA LEU A 397 21.31 -2.23 -33.13
C LEU A 397 21.36 -1.02 -32.17
N PRO A 398 21.58 0.20 -32.69
CA PRO A 398 21.43 1.40 -31.88
C PRO A 398 19.97 1.58 -31.42
N VAL A 399 19.77 2.35 -30.35
CA VAL A 399 18.43 2.57 -29.77
C VAL A 399 17.78 3.79 -30.42
N PRO A 400 16.69 3.63 -31.20
CA PRO A 400 15.96 4.77 -31.77
C PRO A 400 15.16 5.49 -30.68
N SER A 401 14.60 6.66 -31.02
CA SER A 401 13.72 7.39 -30.08
C SER A 401 12.47 6.56 -29.75
N THR A 402 12.18 6.39 -28.46
CA THR A 402 10.96 5.73 -27.96
C THR A 402 9.70 6.34 -28.57
N GLU A 403 9.67 7.67 -28.74
CA GLU A 403 8.52 8.38 -29.33
C GLU A 403 8.30 8.00 -30.80
N LYS A 404 9.39 7.86 -31.57
CA LYS A 404 9.32 7.42 -32.98
C LYS A 404 8.77 6.00 -33.09
N ILE A 405 9.21 5.09 -32.22
CA ILE A 405 8.71 3.72 -32.20
C ILE A 405 7.24 3.66 -31.78
N ILE A 406 6.85 4.43 -30.76
CA ILE A 406 5.44 4.54 -30.35
C ILE A 406 4.57 5.05 -31.51
N LYS A 407 5.04 6.07 -32.24
CA LYS A 407 4.33 6.61 -33.40
C LYS A 407 4.17 5.56 -34.50
N ALA A 408 5.24 4.87 -34.86
CA ALA A 408 5.21 3.81 -35.89
C ALA A 408 4.27 2.65 -35.50
N LEU A 409 4.28 2.22 -34.23
CA LEU A 409 3.34 1.21 -33.73
C LEU A 409 1.88 1.67 -33.86
N LYS A 410 1.59 2.93 -33.52
CA LYS A 410 0.25 3.51 -33.65
C LYS A 410 -0.18 3.63 -35.11
N GLU A 411 0.70 4.05 -36.01
CA GLU A 411 0.46 4.13 -37.45
C GLU A 411 0.14 2.74 -38.04
N LYS A 412 0.72 1.67 -37.48
CA LYS A 412 0.39 0.28 -37.83
C LYS A 412 -0.83 -0.29 -37.08
N GLY A 413 -1.58 0.52 -36.35
CA GLY A 413 -2.84 0.14 -35.70
C GLY A 413 -2.74 -0.50 -34.32
N PHE A 414 -1.54 -0.57 -33.71
CA PHE A 414 -1.35 -1.18 -32.39
C PHE A 414 -1.68 -0.20 -31.26
N LYS A 415 -2.41 -0.67 -30.24
CA LYS A 415 -2.71 0.11 -29.03
C LYS A 415 -1.43 0.30 -28.24
N THR A 416 -0.83 1.49 -28.35
CA THR A 416 0.52 1.74 -27.81
C THR A 416 0.60 2.99 -26.95
N MET A 417 1.29 2.90 -25.81
CA MET A 417 1.50 4.02 -24.88
C MET A 417 2.82 3.86 -24.11
N ALA A 418 3.31 4.95 -23.54
CA ALA A 418 4.44 4.94 -22.61
C ALA A 418 4.06 4.31 -21.27
N THR A 419 5.04 4.05 -20.40
CA THR A 419 4.77 3.48 -19.08
C THR A 419 5.49 4.20 -17.94
N HIS A 420 4.83 4.30 -16.78
CA HIS A 420 5.43 4.89 -15.58
C HIS A 420 6.53 3.99 -14.98
N PHE A 421 6.55 2.69 -15.29
CA PHE A 421 7.51 1.74 -14.74
C PHE A 421 8.93 1.93 -15.29
N ASN A 422 9.05 2.43 -16.53
CA ASN A 422 10.33 2.64 -17.19
C ASN A 422 10.21 3.77 -18.23
N PRO A 423 11.10 4.79 -18.20
CA PRO A 423 11.04 5.92 -19.14
C PRO A 423 11.22 5.52 -20.61
N LYS A 424 11.85 4.37 -20.89
CA LYS A 424 12.00 3.78 -22.23
C LYS A 424 11.06 2.58 -22.45
N GLY A 425 10.09 2.42 -21.56
CA GLY A 425 9.12 1.35 -21.63
C GLY A 425 8.00 1.67 -22.61
N ILE A 426 7.59 0.66 -23.38
CA ILE A 426 6.50 0.73 -24.34
C ILE A 426 5.50 -0.36 -24.00
N ARG A 427 4.27 0.03 -23.68
CA ARG A 427 3.12 -0.88 -23.62
C ARG A 427 2.48 -0.94 -24.97
N THR A 428 2.27 -2.15 -25.47
CA THR A 428 1.62 -2.40 -26.75
C THR A 428 0.97 -3.78 -26.73
N ASP A 429 -0.10 -3.92 -27.51
CA ASP A 429 -0.71 -5.21 -27.87
C ASP A 429 0.04 -5.93 -29.00
N ALA A 430 1.05 -5.30 -29.60
CA ALA A 430 1.97 -5.97 -30.52
C ALA A 430 2.81 -7.06 -29.80
N ASN A 431 3.04 -8.17 -30.49
CA ASN A 431 3.99 -9.18 -30.04
C ASN A 431 5.44 -8.69 -30.21
N ALA A 432 6.37 -9.42 -29.60
CA ALA A 432 7.78 -9.04 -29.60
C ALA A 432 8.39 -9.05 -31.02
N SER A 433 7.94 -9.95 -31.89
CA SER A 433 8.42 -10.06 -33.28
C SER A 433 8.02 -8.84 -34.12
N VAL A 434 6.78 -8.36 -34.01
CA VAL A 434 6.34 -7.11 -34.66
C VAL A 434 7.18 -5.92 -34.19
N LEU A 435 7.42 -5.80 -32.89
CA LEU A 435 8.23 -4.70 -32.35
C LEU A 435 9.67 -4.77 -32.87
N THR A 436 10.25 -5.98 -32.93
CA THR A 436 11.56 -6.21 -33.54
C THR A 436 11.59 -5.81 -35.01
N SER A 437 10.58 -6.15 -35.80
CA SER A 437 10.50 -5.77 -37.23
C SER A 437 10.43 -4.26 -37.40
N ILE A 438 9.58 -3.57 -36.63
CA ILE A 438 9.47 -2.11 -36.68
C ILE A 438 10.82 -1.46 -36.34
N VAL A 439 11.53 -1.92 -35.32
CA VAL A 439 12.85 -1.37 -34.99
C VAL A 439 13.85 -1.52 -36.14
N LYS A 440 13.83 -2.66 -36.84
CA LYS A 440 14.71 -2.87 -38.01
C LYS A 440 14.41 -1.92 -39.17
N GLU A 441 13.13 -1.61 -39.40
CA GLU A 441 12.71 -0.66 -40.45
C GLU A 441 13.26 0.77 -40.24
N PHE A 442 13.77 1.13 -39.05
CA PHE A 442 14.41 2.42 -38.82
C PHE A 442 15.90 2.46 -39.21
N PHE A 443 16.50 1.30 -39.50
CA PHE A 443 17.93 1.17 -39.83
C PHE A 443 18.18 0.55 -41.20
N ASN A 444 17.11 0.16 -41.89
CA ASN A 444 17.08 -0.15 -43.32
C ASN A 444 16.57 1.08 -44.06
#